data_AF-A0A8T3U4P3-F1
#
_entry.id   AF-A0A8T3U4P3-F1
#
_cell.length_a   1.000
_cell.length_b   1.000
_cell.length_c   1.000
_cell.angle_alpha   90.00
_cell.angle_beta   90.00
_cell.angle_gamma   90.00
#
_symmetry.space_group_name_H-M   'P 1'
#
loop_
_entity.id
_entity.type
_entity.pdbx_description
1 polymer ?
#
loop_
_entity_poly.entity_id
_entity_poly.type
_entity_poly.pdbx_seq_one_letter_code
_entity_poly.pdbx_strand_id
1 'polypeptide(L)'
;MINSIKEIKKNNLKDNVFELLKYIVYVYIVISPFLDMLSYVYRNNTNITLTPTTIVKPFITLSLTAVLFILDKKKEKLVLICFGIINIIYMYIHYKVFNSIETKFTDRTVTDEMRMISNYIFGFLNLYILFKLFYNQNRDILKLKKSVVIS
;
A
#
# COMPACT_ATOMS: atom_id res chain seq x y z
N MET A 1 25.16 29.42 2.81
CA MET A 1 24.90 29.04 4.22
C MET A 1 23.41 28.87 4.53
N ILE A 2 22.52 29.82 4.21
CA ILE A 2 21.06 29.70 4.49
C ILE A 2 20.42 28.52 3.72
N ASN A 3 20.82 28.29 2.47
CA ASN A 3 20.28 27.20 1.65
C ASN A 3 20.67 25.81 2.18
N SER A 4 21.89 25.63 2.70
CA SER A 4 22.31 24.35 3.28
C SER A 4 21.58 24.06 4.59
N ILE A 5 21.32 25.07 5.43
CA ILE A 5 20.54 24.90 6.67
C ILE A 5 19.09 24.50 6.37
N LYS A 6 18.45 25.09 5.34
CA LYS A 6 17.11 24.69 4.90
C LYS A 6 17.07 23.25 4.39
N GLU A 7 18.09 22.84 3.66
CA GLU A 7 18.21 21.49 3.11
C GLU A 7 18.42 20.44 4.22
N ILE A 8 19.27 20.72 5.21
CA ILE A 8 19.48 19.87 6.39
C ILE A 8 18.18 19.69 7.18
N LYS A 9 17.45 20.78 7.46
CA LYS A 9 16.15 20.70 8.17
C LYS A 9 15.13 19.87 7.40
N LYS A 10 15.09 20.00 6.07
CA LYS A 10 14.17 19.25 5.20
C LYS A 10 14.48 17.75 5.20
N ASN A 11 15.76 17.38 5.17
CA ASN A 11 16.19 15.98 5.24
C ASN A 11 15.85 15.36 6.60
N ASN A 12 16.15 16.04 7.70
CA ASN A 12 15.79 15.57 9.04
C ASN A 12 14.27 15.38 9.23
N LEU A 13 13.46 16.29 8.68
CA LEU A 13 12.00 16.15 8.72
C LEU A 13 11.54 14.91 7.93
N LYS A 14 12.11 14.70 6.74
CA LYS A 14 11.80 13.53 5.91
C LYS A 14 12.15 12.23 6.65
N ASP A 15 13.30 12.15 7.29
CA ASP A 15 13.73 10.95 8.01
C ASP A 15 12.82 10.65 9.21
N ASN A 16 12.43 11.68 9.97
CA ASN A 16 11.46 11.54 11.08
C ASN A 16 10.09 11.03 10.59
N VAL A 17 9.61 11.52 9.44
CA VAL A 17 8.35 11.03 8.85
C VAL A 17 8.49 9.59 8.39
N PHE A 18 9.62 9.19 7.81
CA PHE A 18 9.87 7.80 7.42
C PHE A 18 9.87 6.85 8.63
N GLU A 19 10.47 7.23 9.76
CA GLU A 19 10.41 6.44 10.99
C GLU A 19 8.99 6.33 11.54
N LEU A 20 8.23 7.44 11.56
CA LEU A 20 6.82 7.42 11.97
C LEU A 20 5.99 6.47 11.08
N LEU A 21 6.18 6.51 9.76
CA LEU A 21 5.48 5.64 8.82
C LEU A 21 5.78 4.16 9.09
N LYS A 22 7.01 3.80 9.46
CA LYS A 22 7.33 2.42 9.86
C LYS A 22 6.55 1.97 11.08
N TYR A 23 6.48 2.80 12.12
CA TYR A 23 5.70 2.46 13.32
C TYR A 23 4.22 2.26 13.00
N ILE A 24 3.65 3.12 12.16
CA ILE A 24 2.26 2.97 11.69
C ILE A 24 2.09 1.65 10.94
N VAL A 25 3.03 1.30 10.04
CA VAL A 25 2.99 0.04 9.29
C VAL A 25 3.15 -1.17 10.20
N TYR A 26 4.00 -1.12 11.22
CA TYR A 26 4.13 -2.19 12.22
C TYR A 26 2.82 -2.43 12.96
N VAL A 27 2.22 -1.37 13.49
CA VAL A 27 0.93 -1.45 14.19
C VAL A 27 -0.14 -1.99 13.25
N TYR A 28 -0.18 -1.51 12.00
CA TYR A 28 -1.11 -2.00 10.99
C TYR A 28 -0.96 -3.50 10.71
N ILE A 29 0.26 -4.00 10.54
CA ILE A 29 0.52 -5.43 10.28
C ILE A 29 0.07 -6.30 11.46
N VAL A 30 0.36 -5.86 12.69
CA VAL A 30 -0.02 -6.61 13.90
C VAL A 30 -1.53 -6.63 14.10
N ILE A 31 -2.22 -5.51 13.81
CA ILE A 31 -3.67 -5.38 13.99
C ILE A 31 -4.46 -6.02 12.83
N SER A 32 -3.89 -6.10 11.63
CA SER A 32 -4.57 -6.57 10.40
C SER A 32 -5.24 -7.95 10.52
N PRO A 33 -4.64 -8.99 11.16
CA PRO A 33 -5.28 -10.29 11.37
C PRO A 33 -6.51 -10.22 12.28
N PHE A 34 -6.46 -9.44 13.36
CA PHE A 34 -7.59 -9.26 14.27
C PHE A 34 -8.75 -8.56 13.57
N LEU A 35 -8.41 -7.55 12.76
CA LEU A 35 -9.35 -6.87 11.88
C LEU A 35 -10.02 -7.87 10.92
N ASP A 36 -9.28 -8.79 10.30
CA ASP A 36 -9.86 -9.82 9.43
C ASP A 36 -10.80 -10.78 10.19
N MET A 37 -10.42 -11.20 11.39
CA MET A 37 -11.29 -12.02 12.25
C MET A 37 -12.59 -11.30 12.60
N LEU A 38 -12.52 -10.04 13.00
CA LEU A 38 -13.71 -9.22 13.29
C LEU A 38 -14.59 -9.06 12.07
N SER A 39 -13.98 -8.85 10.89
CA SER A 39 -14.68 -8.76 9.62
C SER A 39 -15.44 -10.06 9.29
N TYR A 40 -14.83 -11.21 9.55
CA TYR A 40 -15.44 -12.52 9.32
C TYR A 40 -16.63 -12.75 10.25
N VAL A 41 -16.45 -12.53 11.55
CA VAL A 41 -17.52 -12.67 12.56
C VAL A 41 -18.69 -11.74 12.26
N TYR A 42 -18.41 -10.48 11.90
CA TYR A 42 -19.44 -9.51 11.56
C TYR A 42 -20.27 -9.94 10.34
N ARG A 43 -19.62 -10.45 9.28
CA ARG A 43 -20.33 -10.93 8.07
C ARG A 43 -21.22 -12.12 8.35
N ASN A 44 -20.71 -13.08 9.13
CA ASN A 44 -21.46 -14.28 9.48
C ASN A 44 -22.71 -13.98 10.30
N ASN A 45 -22.68 -12.91 11.12
CA ASN A 45 -23.79 -12.57 12.01
C ASN A 45 -24.81 -11.61 11.39
N THR A 46 -24.42 -10.80 10.39
CA THR A 46 -25.28 -9.72 9.89
C THR A 46 -25.73 -9.89 8.44
N ASN A 47 -25.18 -10.86 7.69
CA ASN A 47 -25.33 -10.97 6.22
C ASN A 47 -24.94 -9.66 5.48
N ILE A 48 -24.35 -8.67 6.16
CA ILE A 48 -23.90 -7.42 5.57
C ILE A 48 -22.53 -7.68 4.98
N THR A 49 -22.44 -7.46 3.67
CA THR A 49 -21.24 -7.79 2.90
C THR A 49 -20.13 -6.74 3.01
N LEU A 50 -20.45 -5.52 3.47
CA LEU A 50 -19.50 -4.43 3.71
C LEU A 50 -19.19 -4.33 5.21
N THR A 51 -17.95 -4.61 5.61
CA THR A 51 -17.53 -4.46 7.01
C THR A 51 -16.72 -3.20 7.20
N PRO A 52 -16.68 -2.60 8.41
CA PRO A 52 -15.83 -1.45 8.70
C PRO A 52 -14.37 -1.69 8.28
N THR A 53 -13.89 -2.91 8.50
CA THR A 53 -12.58 -3.40 8.09
C THR A 53 -12.30 -3.35 6.59
N THR A 54 -13.32 -3.62 5.78
CA THR A 54 -13.20 -3.60 4.31
C THR A 54 -12.98 -2.17 3.78
N ILE A 55 -13.30 -1.14 4.59
CA ILE A 55 -13.09 0.27 4.27
C ILE A 55 -11.78 0.78 4.91
N VAL A 56 -11.55 0.42 6.18
CA VAL A 56 -10.41 0.91 6.96
C VAL A 56 -9.08 0.51 6.33
N LYS A 57 -8.92 -0.74 5.86
CA LYS A 57 -7.66 -1.22 5.28
C LYS A 57 -7.28 -0.47 4.00
N PRO A 58 -8.14 -0.36 2.97
CA PRO A 58 -7.89 0.49 1.81
C PRO A 58 -7.52 1.92 2.16
N PHE A 59 -8.21 2.52 3.14
CA PHE A 59 -7.98 3.90 3.54
C PHE A 59 -6.58 4.11 4.14
N ILE A 60 -6.14 3.19 5.01
CA ILE A 60 -4.79 3.21 5.59
C ILE A 60 -3.74 3.04 4.48
N THR A 61 -3.89 2.04 3.62
CA THR A 61 -2.95 1.77 2.52
C THR A 61 -2.85 2.96 1.56
N LEU A 62 -3.97 3.60 1.20
CA LEU A 62 -3.98 4.79 0.34
C LEU A 62 -3.31 5.98 1.01
N SER A 63 -3.60 6.22 2.29
CA SER A 63 -3.00 7.33 3.04
C SER A 63 -1.48 7.18 3.15
N LEU A 64 -0.98 5.98 3.47
CA LEU A 64 0.45 5.67 3.48
C LEU A 64 1.10 5.85 2.12
N THR A 65 0.44 5.36 1.06
CA THR A 65 0.92 5.51 -0.32
C THR A 65 0.97 6.98 -0.74
N ALA A 66 -0.03 7.79 -0.37
CA ALA A 66 -0.07 9.21 -0.69
C ALA A 66 1.05 9.99 0.00
N VAL A 67 1.33 9.71 1.28
CA VAL A 67 2.45 10.33 2.00
C VAL A 67 3.77 9.94 1.36
N LEU A 68 3.98 8.66 1.05
CA LEU A 68 5.18 8.19 0.34
C LEU A 68 5.32 8.86 -1.03
N PHE A 69 4.23 8.95 -1.78
CA PHE A 69 4.21 9.62 -3.08
C PHE A 69 4.68 11.06 -2.97
N ILE A 70 4.23 11.83 -1.98
CA ILE A 70 4.67 13.23 -1.80
C ILE A 70 6.19 13.30 -1.54
N LEU A 71 6.70 12.41 -0.69
CA LEU A 71 8.10 12.38 -0.25
C LEU A 71 9.07 11.78 -1.28
N ASP A 72 8.56 11.10 -2.29
CA ASP A 72 9.35 10.32 -3.25
C ASP A 72 9.97 11.12 -4.38
N LYS A 73 11.02 10.54 -4.95
CA LYS A 73 11.72 11.08 -6.12
C LYS A 73 10.86 10.92 -7.37
N LYS A 74 11.07 11.77 -8.38
CA LYS A 74 10.30 11.75 -9.64
C LYS A 74 10.20 10.36 -10.29
N LYS A 75 11.28 9.57 -10.26
CA LYS A 75 11.31 8.21 -10.82
C LYS A 75 10.33 7.26 -10.12
N GLU A 76 10.24 7.32 -8.80
CA GLU A 76 9.39 6.45 -7.99
C GLU A 76 7.91 6.86 -8.09
N LYS A 77 7.66 8.17 -8.20
CA LYS A 77 6.32 8.70 -8.53
C LYS A 77 5.80 8.13 -9.85
N LEU A 78 6.67 8.08 -10.87
CA LEU A 78 6.30 7.52 -12.17
C LEU A 78 5.90 6.04 -12.06
N VAL A 79 6.66 5.25 -11.27
CA VAL A 79 6.35 3.83 -11.03
C VAL A 79 4.97 3.67 -10.40
N LEU A 80 4.63 4.46 -9.38
CA LEU A 80 3.31 4.44 -8.74
C LEU A 80 2.18 4.82 -9.71
N ILE A 81 2.41 5.81 -10.58
CA ILE A 81 1.43 6.22 -11.60
C ILE A 81 1.22 5.10 -12.61
N CYS A 82 2.30 4.51 -13.14
CA CYS A 82 2.21 3.38 -14.08
C CYS A 82 1.49 2.19 -13.44
N PHE A 83 1.80 1.88 -12.18
CA PHE A 83 1.09 0.86 -11.43
C PHE A 83 -0.41 1.17 -11.34
N GLY A 84 -0.80 2.40 -11.00
CA GLY A 84 -2.21 2.81 -10.96
C GLY A 84 -2.91 2.60 -12.30
N ILE A 85 -2.30 3.03 -13.41
CA ILE A 85 -2.86 2.87 -14.77
C ILE A 85 -3.04 1.38 -15.12
N ILE A 86 -2.03 0.54 -14.87
CA ILE A 86 -2.09 -0.90 -15.15
C ILE A 86 -3.24 -1.55 -14.37
N ASN A 87 -3.43 -1.18 -13.11
CA ASN A 87 -4.49 -1.74 -12.29
C ASN A 87 -5.90 -1.27 -12.70
N ILE A 88 -6.04 -0.03 -13.17
CA ILE A 88 -7.30 0.45 -13.76
C ILE A 88 -7.66 -0.36 -15.02
N ILE A 89 -6.68 -0.58 -15.89
CA ILE A 89 -6.87 -1.40 -17.11
C ILE A 89 -7.22 -2.84 -16.72
N TYR A 90 -6.51 -3.41 -15.75
CA TYR A 90 -6.78 -4.76 -15.26
C TYR A 90 -8.21 -4.90 -14.70
N MET A 91 -8.65 -3.97 -13.85
CA MET A 91 -10.03 -3.96 -13.33
C MET A 91 -11.06 -3.90 -14.46
N TYR A 92 -10.82 -3.04 -15.46
CA TYR A 92 -11.73 -2.90 -16.60
C TYR A 92 -11.82 -4.17 -17.45
N ILE A 93 -10.67 -4.78 -17.78
CA ILE A 93 -10.62 -6.05 -18.53
C ILE A 93 -11.33 -7.14 -17.73
N HIS A 94 -11.02 -7.28 -16.44
CA HIS A 94 -11.61 -8.31 -15.59
C HIS A 94 -13.13 -8.16 -15.47
N TYR A 95 -13.62 -6.93 -15.34
CA TYR A 95 -15.05 -6.62 -15.35
C TYR A 95 -15.71 -7.01 -16.69
N LYS A 96 -15.08 -6.67 -17.82
CA LYS A 96 -15.58 -7.04 -19.15
C LYS A 96 -15.64 -8.55 -19.34
N VAL A 97 -14.58 -9.26 -18.96
CA VAL A 97 -14.52 -10.73 -19.03
C VAL A 97 -15.62 -11.33 -18.18
N PHE A 98 -15.78 -10.90 -16.93
CA PHE A 98 -16.81 -11.40 -16.01
C PHE A 98 -18.23 -11.22 -16.57
N ASN A 99 -18.53 -10.06 -17.17
CA ASN A 99 -19.85 -9.84 -17.77
C ASN A 99 -20.07 -10.56 -19.11
N SER A 100 -19.00 -10.86 -19.86
CA SER A 100 -19.10 -11.48 -21.19
C SER A 100 -19.22 -13.01 -21.14
N ILE A 101 -18.57 -13.63 -20.16
CA ILE A 101 -18.70 -15.05 -19.93
C ILE A 101 -19.82 -15.16 -18.90
N GLU A 102 -21.07 -15.29 -19.36
CA GLU A 102 -22.26 -15.60 -18.53
C GLU A 102 -21.97 -16.86 -17.72
N THR A 103 -21.27 -16.69 -16.62
CA THR A 103 -20.67 -17.81 -15.96
C THR A 103 -21.56 -18.22 -14.83
N LYS A 104 -22.07 -19.43 -15.01
CA LYS A 104 -22.58 -20.40 -14.05
C LYS A 104 -21.59 -20.69 -12.89
N PHE A 105 -20.72 -19.74 -12.53
CA PHE A 105 -19.89 -19.77 -11.34
C PHE A 105 -20.80 -19.43 -10.14
N THR A 106 -21.43 -20.47 -9.59
CA THR A 106 -21.89 -20.61 -8.19
C THR A 106 -22.00 -19.32 -7.38
N ASP A 107 -23.22 -18.90 -7.03
CA ASP A 107 -23.64 -17.90 -6.00
C ASP A 107 -22.85 -16.58 -5.83
N ARG A 108 -21.79 -16.34 -6.60
CA ARG A 108 -20.89 -15.20 -6.47
C ARG A 108 -21.40 -14.03 -7.28
N THR A 109 -21.57 -12.91 -6.61
CA THR A 109 -22.03 -11.67 -7.21
C THR A 109 -20.85 -10.86 -7.75
N VAL A 110 -21.12 -9.97 -8.71
CA VAL A 110 -20.15 -8.97 -9.22
C VAL A 110 -19.43 -8.24 -8.07
N THR A 111 -20.13 -8.00 -6.96
CA THR A 111 -19.59 -7.32 -5.78
C THR A 111 -18.50 -8.12 -5.07
N ASP A 112 -18.55 -9.46 -5.08
CA ASP A 112 -17.51 -10.29 -4.47
C ASP A 112 -16.24 -10.34 -5.32
N GLU A 113 -16.39 -10.37 -6.64
CA GLU A 113 -15.28 -10.27 -7.59
C GLU A 113 -14.57 -8.91 -7.49
N MET A 114 -15.33 -7.81 -7.48
CA MET A 114 -14.75 -6.46 -7.32
C MET A 114 -14.00 -6.32 -5.99
N ARG A 115 -14.47 -6.97 -4.91
CA ARG A 115 -13.76 -7.02 -3.63
C ARG A 115 -12.47 -7.82 -3.70
N MET A 116 -12.50 -8.99 -4.33
CA MET A 116 -11.31 -9.83 -4.52
C MET A 116 -10.23 -9.07 -5.29
N ILE A 117 -10.59 -8.46 -6.43
CA ILE A 117 -9.67 -7.65 -7.24
C ILE A 117 -9.14 -6.47 -6.44
N SER A 118 -10.01 -5.75 -5.73
CA SER A 118 -9.58 -4.62 -4.88
C SER A 118 -8.58 -5.06 -3.81
N ASN A 119 -8.87 -6.16 -3.10
CA ASN A 119 -7.96 -6.72 -2.09
C ASN A 119 -6.60 -7.09 -2.69
N TYR A 120 -6.58 -7.63 -3.90
CA TYR A 120 -5.34 -7.95 -4.61
C TYR A 120 -4.50 -6.71 -4.93
N ILE A 121 -5.14 -5.64 -5.45
CA ILE A 121 -4.49 -4.35 -5.73
C ILE A 121 -3.91 -3.74 -4.45
N PHE A 122 -4.68 -3.72 -3.37
CA PHE A 122 -4.22 -3.21 -2.07
C PHE A 122 -3.12 -4.09 -1.46
N GLY A 123 -3.13 -5.39 -1.70
CA GLY A 123 -2.05 -6.30 -1.33
C GLY A 123 -0.72 -5.90 -1.97
N PHE A 124 -0.72 -5.61 -3.28
CA PHE A 124 0.47 -5.10 -3.97
C PHE A 124 0.95 -3.75 -3.44
N LEU A 125 0.03 -2.82 -3.15
CA LEU A 125 0.39 -1.54 -2.54
C LEU A 125 1.04 -1.72 -1.16
N ASN A 126 0.51 -2.63 -0.34
CA ASN A 126 1.10 -2.96 0.96
C ASN A 126 2.52 -3.54 0.82
N LEU A 127 2.73 -4.43 -0.15
CA LEU A 127 4.07 -4.95 -0.49
C LEU A 127 5.02 -3.84 -0.94
N TYR A 128 4.55 -2.92 -1.77
CA TYR A 128 5.34 -1.76 -2.19
C TYR A 128 5.75 -0.88 -1.00
N ILE A 129 4.81 -0.55 -0.10
CA ILE A 129 5.08 0.23 1.11
C ILE A 129 6.15 -0.47 1.98
N LEU A 130 6.00 -1.77 2.19
CA LEU A 130 6.96 -2.59 2.94
C LEU A 130 8.35 -2.54 2.32
N PHE A 131 8.45 -2.79 1.02
CA PHE A 131 9.73 -2.75 0.31
C PHE A 131 10.36 -1.35 0.40
N LYS A 132 9.55 -0.30 0.24
CA LYS A 132 10.01 1.08 0.26
C LYS A 132 10.54 1.51 1.62
N LEU A 133 9.83 1.19 2.71
CA LEU A 133 10.20 1.60 4.06
C LEU A 133 11.33 0.76 4.65
N PHE A 134 11.37 -0.55 4.38
CA PHE A 134 12.29 -1.48 5.04
C PHE A 134 13.48 -1.89 4.18
N TYR A 135 13.32 -2.06 2.86
CA TYR A 135 14.38 -2.57 2.00
C TYR A 135 15.33 -1.46 1.49
N ASN A 136 14.80 -0.28 1.14
CA ASN A 136 15.62 0.79 0.56
C ASN A 136 16.59 1.45 1.56
N GLN A 137 16.20 1.61 2.83
CA GLN A 137 17.11 2.21 3.83
C GLN A 137 18.31 1.31 4.17
N ASN A 138 18.12 -0.01 4.21
CA ASN A 138 19.23 -0.94 4.47
C ASN A 138 20.32 -0.84 3.40
N ARG A 139 19.95 -0.55 2.14
CA ARG A 139 20.92 -0.33 1.05
C ARG A 139 21.74 0.95 1.24
N ASP A 140 21.14 2.02 1.74
CA ASP A 140 21.85 3.29 1.95
C ASP A 140 22.81 3.19 3.16
N ILE A 141 22.43 2.48 4.23
CA ILE A 141 23.33 2.12 5.34
C ILE A 141 24.50 1.24 4.85
N LEU A 142 24.22 0.26 3.99
CA LEU A 142 25.26 -0.61 3.39
C LEU A 142 26.23 0.17 2.48
N LYS A 143 25.73 1.15 1.71
CA LYS A 143 26.57 2.01 0.88
C LYS A 143 27.47 2.93 1.72
N LEU A 144 26.93 3.51 2.80
CA LEU A 144 27.69 4.32 3.74
C LEU A 144 28.78 3.49 4.44
N LYS A 145 28.44 2.27 4.91
CA LYS A 145 29.44 1.35 5.48
C LYS A 145 30.53 0.99 4.48
N LYS A 146 30.19 0.71 3.21
CA LYS A 146 31.20 0.45 2.17
C LYS A 146 32.11 1.65 1.94
N SER A 147 31.60 2.89 1.91
CA SER A 147 32.45 4.05 1.68
C SER A 147 33.39 4.35 2.84
N VAL A 148 32.99 4.05 4.07
CA VAL A 148 33.84 4.20 5.27
C VAL A 148 34.95 3.15 5.31
N VAL A 149 34.70 1.93 4.83
CA VAL A 149 35.70 0.84 4.82
C VAL A 149 36.73 0.97 3.68
N ILE A 150 36.39 1.69 2.61
CA ILE A 150 37.26 1.92 1.45
C ILE A 150 38.08 3.22 1.59
N SER A 151 37.75 4.06 2.58
CA SER A 151 38.53 5.24 3.00
C SER A 151 39.67 4.87 3.94
#